data_AF-A0A512BPV2-F1
#
_entry.id   AF-A0A512BPV2-F1
#
_cell.length_a   1.000
_cell.length_b   1.000
_cell.length_c   1.000
_cell.angle_alpha   90.00
_cell.angle_beta   90.00
_cell.angle_gamma   90.00
#
_symmetry.space_group_name_H-M   'P 1'
#
loop_
_entity.id
_entity.type
_entity.pdbx_description
1 polymer ?
#
loop_
_entity_poly.entity_id
_entity_poly.type
_entity_poly.pdbx_seq_one_letter_code
_entity_poly.pdbx_strand_id
1 'polypeptide(L)'
;MSSAPFEGHDDVVLPFAVEPLDVRGRIVRLGASIDTILSRHGYPDVVARVLGEAAALTVMLGSSLKFEGRFQLQTKTDGPIEMIVVDFDAPDRLRATARFDKDKLDALSGNAPKTGDLIGSGYLAMTIDQGSDRSRYQGVVALEGQGFEEAAHQYFRQSEQIPTQVRLAVAEQFENGRHTYRAGGLMVQFLPSSPDRMRQADLAPGDIPEGHSSHDLVAPTEDDAWVEAKSLMGTVEDHELVDPAVSSERLLYRLFHERGVRVFDGLHLHEECRCSETRIMSMMRRFSPEDRRDMVGDNGRIGVTCEFCSRFYDLDPAQVEAEITKAEESA
;
A
#
# COMPACT_ATOMS: atom_id res chain seq x y z
N MET A 1 -31.63 -12.70 -6.05
CA MET A 1 -30.29 -12.11 -6.06
C MET A 1 -30.29 -11.04 -4.98
N SER A 2 -29.81 -11.37 -3.77
CA SER A 2 -29.58 -10.36 -2.74
C SER A 2 -28.44 -9.49 -3.25
N SER A 3 -28.63 -8.17 -3.38
CA SER A 3 -27.50 -7.27 -3.64
C SER A 3 -26.45 -7.53 -2.57
N ALA A 4 -25.22 -7.84 -2.98
CA ALA A 4 -24.13 -7.96 -2.02
C ALA A 4 -24.00 -6.59 -1.32
N PRO A 5 -23.80 -6.54 0.01
CA PRO A 5 -23.83 -5.29 0.77
C PRO A 5 -22.77 -4.25 0.35
N PHE A 6 -21.80 -4.63 -0.49
CA PHE A 6 -20.70 -3.80 -0.97
C PHE A 6 -20.67 -3.62 -2.49
N GLU A 7 -21.70 -4.08 -3.22
CA GLU A 7 -21.68 -4.08 -4.68
C GLU A 7 -21.58 -2.66 -5.24
N GLY A 8 -20.45 -2.35 -5.87
CA GLY A 8 -20.19 -1.07 -6.52
C GLY A 8 -19.72 0.05 -5.58
N HIS A 9 -19.42 -0.25 -4.31
CA HIS A 9 -18.88 0.73 -3.38
C HIS A 9 -17.37 0.94 -3.57
N ASP A 10 -16.96 2.21 -3.43
CA ASP A 10 -15.58 2.64 -3.28
C ASP A 10 -15.18 2.75 -1.80
N ASP A 11 -13.87 2.85 -1.57
CA ASP A 11 -13.27 2.87 -0.24
C ASP A 11 -13.63 1.60 0.55
N VAL A 12 -13.43 0.45 -0.09
CA VAL A 12 -13.74 -0.87 0.47
C VAL A 12 -12.61 -1.86 0.21
N VAL A 13 -12.34 -2.70 1.21
CA VAL A 13 -11.60 -3.96 1.07
C VAL A 13 -12.56 -5.13 1.10
N LEU A 14 -12.53 -6.00 0.09
CA LEU A 14 -13.26 -7.27 0.10
C LEU A 14 -12.29 -8.46 0.16
N PRO A 15 -12.29 -9.23 1.27
CA PRO A 15 -11.65 -10.53 1.31
C PRO A 15 -12.44 -11.55 0.47
N PHE A 16 -11.74 -12.47 -0.17
CA PHE A 16 -12.34 -13.60 -0.87
C PHE A 16 -11.50 -14.87 -0.75
N ALA A 17 -12.09 -16.00 -1.09
CA ALA A 17 -11.42 -17.27 -1.23
C ALA A 17 -11.95 -18.03 -2.45
N VAL A 18 -11.08 -18.85 -3.04
CA VAL A 18 -11.44 -19.80 -4.10
C VAL A 18 -10.97 -21.16 -3.61
N GLU A 19 -11.87 -21.84 -2.91
CA GLU A 19 -11.58 -23.08 -2.16
C GLU A 19 -10.96 -24.17 -3.05
N PRO A 20 -11.42 -24.42 -4.30
CA PRO A 20 -10.81 -25.45 -5.15
C PRO A 20 -9.38 -25.16 -5.61
N LEU A 21 -8.94 -23.89 -5.57
CA LEU A 21 -7.57 -23.50 -5.91
C LEU A 21 -6.69 -23.31 -4.67
N ASP A 22 -7.24 -23.55 -3.47
CA ASP A 22 -6.58 -23.26 -2.18
C ASP A 22 -5.97 -21.86 -2.11
N VAL A 23 -6.66 -20.88 -2.72
CA VAL A 23 -6.24 -19.47 -2.71
C VAL A 23 -7.20 -18.61 -1.91
N ARG A 24 -6.63 -17.61 -1.26
CA ARG A 24 -7.34 -16.50 -0.65
C ARG A 24 -6.83 -15.20 -1.24
N GLY A 25 -7.65 -14.17 -1.20
CA GLY A 25 -7.24 -12.89 -1.72
C GLY A 25 -7.99 -11.73 -1.10
N ARG A 26 -7.59 -10.55 -1.53
CA ARG A 26 -8.27 -9.29 -1.24
C ARG A 26 -8.32 -8.45 -2.49
N ILE A 27 -9.45 -7.81 -2.70
CA ILE A 27 -9.59 -6.72 -3.65
C ILE A 27 -9.84 -5.43 -2.87
N VAL A 28 -9.11 -4.39 -3.24
CA VAL A 28 -9.20 -3.04 -2.69
C VAL A 28 -9.70 -2.12 -3.78
N ARG A 29 -10.59 -1.22 -3.42
CA ARG A 29 -10.94 -0.09 -4.26
C ARG A 29 -11.01 1.16 -3.40
N LEU A 30 -10.23 2.17 -3.79
CA LEU A 30 -10.18 3.48 -3.18
C LEU A 30 -10.74 4.51 -4.17
N GLY A 31 -11.65 5.34 -3.69
CA GLY A 31 -12.28 6.42 -4.44
C GLY A 31 -12.12 7.75 -3.71
N ALA A 32 -13.15 8.17 -2.99
CA ALA A 32 -13.16 9.48 -2.33
C ALA A 32 -11.99 9.66 -1.35
N SER A 33 -11.58 8.60 -0.65
CA SER A 33 -10.45 8.65 0.28
C SER A 33 -9.12 8.92 -0.42
N ILE A 34 -8.84 8.22 -1.52
CA ILE A 34 -7.59 8.46 -2.26
C ILE A 34 -7.63 9.80 -3.00
N ASP A 35 -8.76 10.19 -3.58
CA ASP A 35 -8.94 11.50 -4.20
C ASP A 35 -8.62 12.64 -3.23
N THR A 36 -9.14 12.53 -1.99
CA THR A 36 -8.91 13.50 -0.92
C THR A 36 -7.43 13.58 -0.52
N ILE A 37 -6.77 12.42 -0.38
CA ILE A 37 -5.34 12.36 -0.04
C ILE A 37 -4.49 13.02 -1.13
N LEU A 38 -4.74 12.70 -2.40
CA LEU A 38 -3.93 13.18 -3.52
C LEU A 38 -4.18 14.67 -3.81
N SER A 39 -5.44 15.12 -3.73
CA SER A 39 -5.82 16.50 -4.05
C SER A 39 -5.30 17.54 -3.03
N ARG A 40 -5.01 17.14 -1.79
CA ARG A 40 -4.53 18.05 -0.71
C ARG A 40 -3.12 18.60 -0.94
N HIS A 41 -2.31 17.89 -1.71
CA HIS A 41 -0.88 18.21 -1.91
C HIS A 41 -0.59 18.80 -3.28
N GLY A 42 -1.55 18.75 -4.22
CA GLY A 42 -1.35 19.25 -5.59
C GLY A 42 -0.23 18.51 -6.33
N TYR A 43 -0.11 17.20 -6.12
CA TYR A 43 0.91 16.38 -6.77
C TYR A 43 0.77 16.40 -8.30
N PRO A 44 1.88 16.37 -9.06
CA PRO A 44 1.85 15.99 -10.47
C PRO A 44 1.21 14.61 -10.65
N ASP A 45 0.46 14.38 -11.74
CA ASP A 45 -0.28 13.13 -11.99
C ASP A 45 0.59 11.87 -11.82
N VAL A 46 1.82 11.90 -12.35
CA VAL A 46 2.77 10.78 -12.22
C VAL A 46 3.14 10.46 -10.75
N VAL A 47 3.23 11.47 -9.88
CA VAL A 47 3.49 11.27 -8.44
C VAL A 47 2.22 10.78 -7.75
N ALA A 48 1.06 11.34 -8.13
CA ALA A 48 -0.23 10.96 -7.58
C ALA A 48 -0.56 9.48 -7.84
N ARG A 49 -0.25 8.98 -9.05
CA ARG A 49 -0.41 7.57 -9.42
C ARG A 49 0.45 6.64 -8.57
N VAL A 50 1.74 6.93 -8.42
CA VAL A 50 2.65 6.11 -7.60
C VAL A 50 2.23 6.11 -6.13
N LEU A 51 1.80 7.26 -5.59
CA LEU A 51 1.28 7.33 -4.23
C LEU A 51 -0.04 6.54 -4.07
N GLY A 52 -0.90 6.54 -5.09
CA GLY A 52 -2.11 5.72 -5.14
C GLY A 52 -1.83 4.21 -5.16
N GLU A 53 -0.81 3.77 -5.89
CA GLU A 53 -0.37 2.36 -5.92
C GLU A 53 0.11 1.93 -4.53
N ALA A 54 0.96 2.76 -3.90
CA ALA A 54 1.44 2.53 -2.54
C ALA A 54 0.27 2.49 -1.53
N ALA A 55 -0.74 3.36 -1.68
CA ALA A 55 -1.91 3.37 -0.82
C ALA A 55 -2.74 2.09 -0.97
N ALA A 56 -3.05 1.68 -2.21
CA ALA A 56 -3.78 0.45 -2.49
C ALA A 56 -3.05 -0.78 -1.93
N LEU A 57 -1.73 -0.87 -2.16
CA LEU A 57 -0.90 -1.94 -1.60
C LEU A 57 -0.94 -1.94 -0.07
N THR A 58 -0.76 -0.79 0.57
CA THR A 58 -0.69 -0.69 2.04
C THR A 58 -1.99 -1.13 2.70
N VAL A 59 -3.14 -0.68 2.17
CA VAL A 59 -4.45 -1.08 2.69
C VAL A 59 -4.68 -2.58 2.49
N MET A 60 -4.32 -3.11 1.32
CA MET A 60 -4.52 -4.52 0.99
C MET A 60 -3.70 -5.45 1.88
N LEU A 61 -2.44 -5.09 2.16
CA LEU A 61 -1.59 -5.82 3.09
C LEU A 61 -2.00 -5.60 4.55
N GLY A 62 -2.26 -4.36 4.95
CA GLY A 62 -2.66 -3.99 6.31
C GLY A 62 -3.96 -4.68 6.75
N SER A 63 -4.99 -4.65 5.91
CA SER A 63 -6.27 -5.36 6.16
C SER A 63 -6.15 -6.89 6.14
N SER A 64 -5.00 -7.43 5.71
CA SER A 64 -4.74 -8.87 5.73
C SER A 64 -4.26 -9.41 7.07
N LEU A 65 -3.68 -8.53 7.87
CA LEU A 65 -3.09 -8.87 9.15
C LEU A 65 -4.17 -8.81 10.23
N LYS A 66 -4.23 -9.84 11.09
CA LYS A 66 -5.13 -9.86 12.25
C LYS A 66 -4.42 -9.22 13.45
N PHE A 67 -4.36 -7.89 13.47
CA PHE A 67 -3.67 -7.16 14.53
C PHE A 67 -4.45 -5.89 14.90
N GLU A 68 -4.21 -5.43 16.12
CA GLU A 68 -4.57 -4.08 16.55
C GLU A 68 -3.32 -3.22 16.44
N GLY A 69 -3.43 -2.05 15.82
CA GLY A 69 -2.33 -1.12 15.65
C GLY A 69 -2.21 -0.56 14.23
N ARG A 70 -0.97 -0.28 13.83
CA ARG A 70 -0.64 0.35 12.55
C ARG A 70 0.22 -0.54 11.68
N PHE A 71 -0.15 -0.65 10.41
CA PHE A 71 0.72 -1.10 9.34
C PHE A 71 1.22 0.13 8.58
N GLN A 72 2.54 0.22 8.36
CA GLN A 72 3.16 1.31 7.63
C GLN A 72 3.99 0.76 6.48
N LEU A 73 3.79 1.35 5.29
CA LEU A 73 4.65 1.18 4.14
C LEU A 73 5.45 2.46 3.95
N GLN A 74 6.77 2.34 3.90
CA GLN A 74 7.66 3.46 3.68
C GLN A 74 8.69 3.14 2.61
N THR A 75 8.88 4.05 1.65
CA THR A 75 10.02 4.00 0.73
C THR A 75 11.05 5.05 1.10
N LYS A 76 12.31 4.75 0.78
CA LYS A 76 13.37 5.76 0.68
C LYS A 76 14.25 5.39 -0.49
N THR A 77 14.33 6.28 -1.47
CA THR A 77 14.99 6.00 -2.74
C THR A 77 15.75 7.21 -3.29
N ASP A 78 16.52 6.98 -4.36
CA ASP A 78 17.33 8.01 -5.03
C ASP A 78 16.66 8.62 -6.28
N GLY A 79 15.51 8.07 -6.69
CA GLY A 79 14.70 8.56 -7.80
C GLY A 79 14.02 9.92 -7.55
N PRO A 80 13.24 10.41 -8.53
CA PRO A 80 12.46 11.64 -8.40
C PRO A 80 11.53 11.65 -7.18
N ILE A 81 10.93 10.51 -6.83
CA ILE A 81 10.13 10.35 -5.61
C ILE A 81 11.04 9.80 -4.53
N GLU A 82 11.53 10.68 -3.65
CA GLU A 82 12.54 10.35 -2.64
C GLU A 82 11.98 9.51 -1.48
N MET A 83 10.71 9.74 -1.14
CA MET A 83 10.07 9.11 0.00
C MET A 83 8.56 9.04 -0.18
N ILE A 84 8.00 7.86 0.07
CA ILE A 84 6.56 7.66 0.26
C ILE A 84 6.36 7.12 1.65
N VAL A 85 5.33 7.60 2.35
CA VAL A 85 4.87 7.02 3.61
C VAL A 85 3.38 6.84 3.55
N VAL A 86 2.93 5.61 3.77
CA VAL A 86 1.52 5.26 3.90
C VAL A 86 1.30 4.55 5.22
N ASP A 87 0.32 5.03 5.98
CA ASP A 87 -0.14 4.36 7.20
C ASP A 87 -1.54 3.81 6.97
N PHE A 88 -1.73 2.56 7.36
CA PHE A 88 -3.02 1.94 7.62
C PHE A 88 -3.14 1.69 9.13
N ASP A 89 -3.96 2.49 9.79
CA ASP A 89 -4.30 2.33 11.21
C ASP A 89 -5.56 1.46 11.28
N ALA A 90 -5.41 0.20 11.72
CA ALA A 90 -6.53 -0.74 11.80
C ALA A 90 -7.65 -0.17 12.70
N PRO A 91 -8.93 -0.39 12.35
CA PRO A 91 -9.40 -1.29 11.28
C PRO A 91 -9.59 -0.65 9.90
N ASP A 92 -9.68 0.67 9.78
CA ASP A 92 -10.30 1.34 8.62
C ASP A 92 -9.60 2.62 8.15
N ARG A 93 -8.61 3.12 8.89
CA ARG A 93 -8.03 4.45 8.64
C ARG A 93 -6.81 4.38 7.76
N LEU A 94 -6.78 5.26 6.75
CA LEU A 94 -5.68 5.41 5.80
C LEU A 94 -5.16 6.85 5.83
N ARG A 95 -3.85 7.02 5.67
CA ARG A 95 -3.24 8.28 5.25
C ARG A 95 -1.98 8.03 4.45
N ALA A 96 -1.67 8.90 3.51
CA ALA A 96 -0.49 8.77 2.67
C ALA A 96 0.14 10.14 2.39
N THR A 97 1.45 10.15 2.14
CA THR A 97 2.19 11.32 1.69
C THR A 97 3.39 10.90 0.85
N ALA A 98 3.84 11.79 -0.03
CA ALA A 98 5.04 11.61 -0.83
C ALA A 98 5.90 12.88 -0.82
N ARG A 99 7.22 12.70 -0.85
CA ARG A 99 8.19 13.76 -1.12
C ARG A 99 8.86 13.46 -2.45
N PHE A 100 8.97 14.49 -3.27
CA PHE A 100 9.55 14.38 -4.60
C PHE A 100 10.40 15.61 -4.91
N ASP A 101 11.42 15.39 -5.74
CA ASP A 101 12.28 16.43 -6.30
C ASP A 101 11.71 16.87 -7.65
N LYS A 102 11.29 18.13 -7.71
CA LYS A 102 10.67 18.69 -8.91
C LYS A 102 11.65 18.79 -10.08
N ASP A 103 12.91 19.11 -9.84
CA ASP A 103 13.91 19.26 -10.89
C ASP A 103 14.25 17.91 -11.53
N LYS A 104 14.39 16.86 -10.70
CA LYS A 104 14.54 15.47 -11.18
C LYS A 104 13.31 15.00 -11.96
N LEU A 105 12.11 15.35 -11.50
CA LEU A 105 10.88 14.98 -12.18
C LEU A 105 10.77 15.67 -13.55
N ASP A 106 11.04 16.98 -13.59
CA ASP A 106 11.01 17.77 -14.81
C ASP A 106 12.08 17.29 -15.82
N ALA A 107 13.21 16.76 -15.35
CA ALA A 107 14.24 16.16 -16.20
C ALA A 107 13.80 14.85 -16.91
N LEU A 108 12.78 14.17 -16.39
CA LEU A 108 12.18 12.98 -17.03
C LEU A 108 11.10 13.32 -18.07
N SER A 109 10.75 14.60 -18.22
CA SER A 109 9.71 15.10 -19.12
C SER A 109 10.05 14.81 -20.58
N GLY A 110 9.46 13.75 -21.13
CA GLY A 110 9.67 13.34 -22.53
C GLY A 110 9.24 11.91 -22.81
N ASN A 111 9.29 11.04 -21.79
CA ASN A 111 8.69 9.70 -21.81
C ASN A 111 7.52 9.65 -20.81
N ALA A 112 6.60 8.69 -20.97
CA ALA A 112 5.65 8.35 -19.91
C ALA A 112 6.40 7.49 -18.87
N PRO A 113 6.89 8.05 -17.74
CA PRO A 113 7.73 7.31 -16.83
C PRO A 113 6.92 6.21 -16.16
N LYS A 114 7.52 5.03 -16.01
CA LYS A 114 6.93 3.95 -15.22
C LYS A 114 7.20 4.21 -13.74
N THR A 115 6.46 3.54 -12.85
CA THR A 115 6.69 3.60 -11.39
C THR A 115 8.16 3.37 -11.03
N GLY A 116 8.82 2.40 -11.68
CA GLY A 116 10.24 2.11 -11.48
C GLY A 116 11.18 3.27 -11.77
N ASP A 117 10.89 4.07 -12.81
CA ASP A 117 11.71 5.24 -13.20
C ASP A 117 11.58 6.38 -12.19
N LEU A 118 10.41 6.50 -11.55
CA LEU A 118 10.10 7.53 -10.55
C LEU A 118 10.63 7.18 -9.16
N ILE A 119 10.64 5.89 -8.83
CA ILE A 119 11.14 5.37 -7.56
C ILE A 119 12.65 5.24 -7.59
N GLY A 120 13.23 4.71 -8.67
CA GLY A 120 14.67 4.46 -8.76
C GLY A 120 15.11 3.30 -7.87
N SER A 121 16.26 3.45 -7.23
CA SER A 121 16.84 2.44 -6.32
C SER A 121 16.76 2.88 -4.85
N GLY A 122 16.66 1.90 -3.96
CA GLY A 122 16.61 2.14 -2.52
C GLY A 122 15.95 0.97 -1.79
N TYR A 123 14.99 1.27 -0.91
CA TYR A 123 14.28 0.21 -0.19
C TYR A 123 12.83 0.57 0.11
N LEU A 124 12.02 -0.49 0.27
CA LEU A 124 10.66 -0.48 0.75
C LEU A 124 10.64 -1.18 2.12
N ALA A 125 10.27 -0.45 3.16
CA ALA A 125 10.10 -0.96 4.51
C ALA A 125 8.61 -1.11 4.85
N MET A 126 8.23 -2.29 5.31
CA MET A 126 6.90 -2.61 5.82
C MET A 126 6.98 -2.84 7.33
N THR A 127 6.33 -1.98 8.10
CA THR A 127 6.43 -1.95 9.56
C THR A 127 5.07 -2.25 10.19
N ILE A 128 5.03 -3.25 11.06
CA ILE A 128 3.86 -3.58 11.89
C ILE A 128 4.13 -3.06 13.30
N ASP A 129 3.28 -2.17 13.76
CA ASP A 129 3.36 -1.51 15.06
C ASP A 129 2.09 -1.82 15.86
N GLN A 130 2.20 -2.72 16.83
CA GLN A 130 1.08 -3.20 17.65
C GLN A 130 0.95 -2.45 18.98
N GLY A 131 1.57 -1.26 19.11
CA GLY A 131 1.55 -0.47 20.34
C GLY A 131 2.64 -0.83 21.35
N SER A 132 2.54 -0.29 22.57
CA SER A 132 3.61 -0.28 23.59
C SER A 132 4.04 -1.64 24.12
N ASP A 133 3.18 -2.65 23.98
CA ASP A 133 3.36 -3.93 24.69
C ASP A 133 4.03 -4.99 23.81
N ARG A 134 4.31 -4.70 22.54
CA ARG A 134 4.90 -5.64 21.58
C ARG A 134 5.99 -5.00 20.75
N SER A 135 7.03 -5.78 20.45
CA SER A 135 8.12 -5.36 19.57
C SER A 135 7.61 -5.02 18.18
N ARG A 136 8.04 -3.87 17.65
CA ARG A 136 7.78 -3.47 16.27
C ARG A 136 8.44 -4.48 15.33
N TYR A 137 7.69 -5.02 14.38
CA TYR A 137 8.21 -5.87 13.32
C TYR A 137 8.44 -5.02 12.07
N GLN A 138 9.58 -5.18 11.41
CA GLN A 138 9.89 -4.48 10.18
C GLN A 138 10.51 -5.43 9.16
N GLY A 139 9.83 -5.60 8.04
CA GLY A 139 10.34 -6.25 6.84
C GLY A 139 10.87 -5.21 5.86
N VAL A 140 11.98 -5.50 5.19
CA VAL A 140 12.58 -4.58 4.20
C VAL A 140 12.87 -5.34 2.92
N VAL A 141 12.53 -4.75 1.77
CA VAL A 141 12.86 -5.25 0.44
C VAL A 141 13.62 -4.18 -0.34
N ALA A 142 14.65 -4.59 -1.07
CA ALA A 142 15.41 -3.69 -1.92
C ALA A 142 14.57 -3.27 -3.14
N LEU A 143 14.65 -1.99 -3.49
CA LEU A 143 14.10 -1.44 -4.73
C LEU A 143 15.24 -1.22 -5.70
N GLU A 144 15.14 -1.78 -6.90
CA GLU A 144 16.14 -1.81 -7.96
C GLU A 144 15.51 -1.32 -9.29
N GLY A 145 14.65 -0.30 -9.21
CA GLY A 145 13.93 0.24 -10.37
C GLY A 145 12.68 -0.56 -10.78
N GLN A 146 12.21 -1.50 -9.95
CA GLN A 146 10.91 -2.15 -10.12
C GLN A 146 9.75 -1.36 -9.50
N GLY A 147 8.53 -1.67 -9.90
CA GLY A 147 7.30 -1.15 -9.29
C GLY A 147 6.90 -1.88 -8.00
N PHE A 148 5.82 -1.42 -7.38
CA PHE A 148 5.35 -1.98 -6.09
C PHE A 148 4.79 -3.40 -6.17
N GLU A 149 4.26 -3.82 -7.32
CA GLU A 149 3.81 -5.20 -7.52
C GLU A 149 4.96 -6.19 -7.34
N GLU A 150 6.05 -6.00 -8.10
CA GLU A 150 7.23 -6.87 -8.05
C GLU A 150 7.92 -6.79 -6.68
N ALA A 151 8.01 -5.60 -6.07
CA ALA A 151 8.55 -5.46 -4.72
C ALA A 151 7.74 -6.25 -3.68
N ALA A 152 6.40 -6.27 -3.79
CA ALA A 152 5.54 -7.07 -2.95
C ALA A 152 5.75 -8.58 -3.20
N HIS A 153 5.85 -9.02 -4.47
CA HIS A 153 6.11 -10.42 -4.80
C HIS A 153 7.46 -10.88 -4.23
N GLN A 154 8.50 -10.05 -4.34
CA GLN A 154 9.82 -10.31 -3.77
C GLN A 154 9.76 -10.44 -2.25
N TYR A 155 9.09 -9.52 -1.56
CA TYR A 155 8.92 -9.59 -0.10
C TYR A 155 8.25 -10.89 0.34
N PHE A 156 7.09 -11.24 -0.24
CA PHE A 156 6.37 -12.45 0.16
C PHE A 156 7.14 -13.72 -0.18
N ARG A 157 7.90 -13.74 -1.28
CA ARG A 157 8.75 -14.87 -1.65
C ARG A 157 9.90 -15.08 -0.67
N GLN A 158 10.55 -14.00 -0.23
CA GLN A 158 11.75 -14.08 0.61
C GLN A 158 11.43 -14.18 2.10
N SER A 159 10.47 -13.41 2.59
CA SER A 159 10.19 -13.27 4.03
C SER A 159 9.09 -14.20 4.52
N GLU A 160 8.03 -14.40 3.74
CA GLU A 160 6.84 -15.16 4.18
C GLU A 160 6.78 -16.57 3.57
N GLN A 161 7.46 -16.80 2.45
CA GLN A 161 7.44 -18.05 1.66
C GLN A 161 6.01 -18.46 1.23
N ILE A 162 5.12 -17.48 1.06
CA ILE A 162 3.75 -17.68 0.58
C ILE A 162 3.67 -17.17 -0.87
N PRO A 163 3.37 -18.04 -1.86
CA PRO A 163 3.10 -17.60 -3.22
C PRO A 163 2.03 -16.52 -3.22
N THR A 164 2.40 -15.34 -3.71
CA THR A 164 1.58 -14.13 -3.66
C THR A 164 1.71 -13.42 -5.00
N GLN A 165 0.56 -13.11 -5.59
CA GLN A 165 0.45 -12.27 -6.78
C GLN A 165 -0.32 -11.02 -6.39
N VAL A 166 0.13 -9.88 -6.89
CA VAL A 166 -0.44 -8.55 -6.65
C VAL A 166 -0.57 -7.82 -7.98
N ARG A 167 -1.71 -7.16 -8.18
CA ARG A 167 -1.97 -6.22 -9.28
C ARG A 167 -2.49 -4.91 -8.69
N LEU A 168 -1.98 -3.79 -9.16
CA LEU A 168 -2.30 -2.44 -8.73
C LEU A 168 -2.62 -1.60 -9.96
N ALA A 169 -3.57 -0.69 -9.82
CA ALA A 169 -3.87 0.27 -10.86
C ALA A 169 -4.36 1.58 -10.24
N VAL A 170 -3.96 2.68 -10.84
CA VAL A 170 -4.44 4.02 -10.47
C VAL A 170 -4.78 4.77 -11.73
N ALA A 171 -5.95 5.38 -11.74
CA ALA A 171 -6.40 6.20 -12.85
C ALA A 171 -7.00 7.51 -12.36
N GLU A 172 -6.76 8.54 -13.14
CA GLU A 172 -7.54 9.77 -13.09
C GLU A 172 -8.84 9.56 -13.87
N GLN A 173 -9.96 9.94 -13.27
CA GLN A 173 -11.27 9.97 -13.88
C GLN A 173 -11.69 11.41 -14.08
N PHE A 174 -12.27 11.67 -15.25
CA PHE A 174 -12.86 12.95 -15.56
C PHE A 174 -14.37 12.78 -15.65
N GLU A 175 -15.08 13.30 -14.64
CA GLU A 175 -16.54 13.22 -14.57
C GLU A 175 -17.12 14.58 -14.19
N ASN A 176 -18.15 15.03 -14.92
CA ASN A 176 -18.85 16.29 -14.64
C ASN A 176 -17.93 17.52 -14.52
N GLY A 177 -16.83 17.56 -15.27
CA GLY A 177 -15.86 18.65 -15.22
C GLY A 177 -14.89 18.62 -14.03
N ARG A 178 -14.94 17.56 -13.21
CA ARG A 178 -14.04 17.34 -12.08
C ARG A 178 -13.08 16.19 -12.39
N HIS A 179 -11.82 16.41 -12.06
CA HIS A 179 -10.79 15.39 -12.01
C HIS A 179 -10.85 14.71 -10.65
N THR A 180 -10.98 13.40 -10.64
CA THR A 180 -10.91 12.59 -9.41
C THR A 180 -9.96 11.43 -9.61
N TYR A 181 -9.28 11.01 -8.54
CA TYR A 181 -8.42 9.83 -8.59
C TYR A 181 -9.13 8.60 -8.04
N ARG A 182 -8.85 7.44 -8.64
CA ARG A 182 -9.22 6.13 -8.11
C ARG A 182 -8.06 5.17 -8.17
N ALA A 183 -7.95 4.35 -7.14
CA ALA A 183 -6.91 3.34 -7.03
C ALA A 183 -7.56 1.99 -6.73
N GLY A 184 -7.14 0.95 -7.43
CA GLY A 184 -7.60 -0.40 -7.25
C GLY A 184 -6.42 -1.34 -7.05
N GLY A 185 -6.69 -2.46 -6.40
CA GLY A 185 -5.69 -3.50 -6.30
C GLY A 185 -6.29 -4.85 -5.99
N LEU A 186 -5.66 -5.91 -6.49
CA LEU A 186 -6.02 -7.29 -6.29
C LEU A 186 -4.79 -8.04 -5.79
N MET A 187 -4.96 -8.84 -4.75
CA MET A 187 -3.96 -9.77 -4.26
C MET A 187 -4.55 -11.16 -4.15
N VAL A 188 -3.81 -12.14 -4.65
CA VAL A 188 -4.10 -13.57 -4.51
C VAL A 188 -2.91 -14.23 -3.83
N GLN A 189 -3.19 -15.06 -2.83
CA GLN A 189 -2.21 -15.81 -2.08
C GLN A 189 -2.66 -17.25 -1.92
N PHE A 190 -1.71 -18.17 -1.96
CA PHE A 190 -1.94 -19.52 -1.47
C PHE A 190 -2.28 -19.52 0.03
N LEU A 191 -3.11 -20.47 0.47
CA LEU A 191 -3.34 -20.71 1.89
C LEU A 191 -2.03 -21.15 2.57
N PRO A 192 -1.78 -20.78 3.84
CA PRO A 192 -0.54 -21.15 4.55
C PRO A 192 -0.31 -22.66 4.71
N SER A 193 -1.34 -23.50 4.54
CA SER A 193 -1.25 -24.96 4.54
C SER A 193 -0.97 -25.57 3.17
N SER A 194 -1.08 -24.79 2.09
CA SER A 194 -0.80 -25.18 0.71
C SER A 194 0.69 -25.32 0.35
N PRO A 195 1.69 -24.76 1.08
CA PRO A 195 3.11 -25.03 0.81
C PRO A 195 3.46 -26.52 0.90
N ASP A 196 2.66 -27.33 1.57
CA ASP A 196 2.81 -28.80 1.59
C ASP A 196 2.59 -29.43 0.22
N ARG A 197 1.84 -28.77 -0.69
CA ARG A 197 1.71 -29.14 -2.11
C ARG A 197 2.90 -28.73 -2.97
N MET A 198 3.72 -27.80 -2.46
CA MET A 198 4.98 -27.37 -3.07
C MET A 198 6.19 -28.16 -2.55
N ARG A 199 6.02 -29.06 -1.56
CA ARG A 199 7.10 -29.99 -1.20
C ARG A 199 7.38 -30.87 -2.42
N GLN A 200 8.62 -30.80 -2.91
CA GLN A 200 9.12 -31.75 -3.89
C GLN A 200 8.80 -33.17 -3.40
N ALA A 201 8.41 -34.05 -4.31
CA ALA A 201 8.42 -35.46 -3.99
C ALA A 201 9.85 -35.82 -3.57
N ASP A 202 10.02 -36.34 -2.34
CA ASP A 202 11.33 -36.80 -1.81
C ASP A 202 11.92 -37.98 -2.62
N LEU A 203 11.19 -38.47 -3.62
CA LEU A 203 11.51 -39.65 -4.41
C LEU A 203 11.87 -39.25 -5.85
N ALA A 204 13.06 -39.66 -6.28
CA ALA A 204 13.48 -39.56 -7.66
C ALA A 204 12.49 -40.31 -8.58
N PRO A 205 12.12 -39.75 -9.74
CA PRO A 205 11.22 -40.39 -10.68
C PRO A 205 11.95 -41.53 -11.43
N GLY A 206 12.25 -42.63 -10.75
CA GLY A 206 12.75 -43.88 -11.34
C GLY A 206 14.02 -43.75 -12.21
N ASP A 207 14.26 -44.78 -13.01
CA ASP A 207 15.45 -44.92 -13.85
C ASP A 207 15.49 -43.85 -14.96
N ILE A 208 16.47 -42.95 -14.87
CA ILE A 208 16.75 -41.94 -15.89
C ILE A 208 17.39 -42.63 -17.10
N PRO A 209 16.85 -42.48 -18.33
CA PRO A 209 17.48 -43.03 -19.54
C PRO A 209 18.90 -42.52 -19.74
N GLU A 210 19.84 -43.41 -20.10
CA GLU A 210 21.25 -43.05 -20.33
C GLU A 210 21.36 -41.86 -21.30
N GLY A 211 22.02 -40.78 -20.83
CA GLY A 211 22.24 -39.55 -21.60
C GLY A 211 21.38 -38.35 -21.19
N HIS A 212 20.43 -38.50 -20.25
CA HIS A 212 19.63 -37.38 -19.73
C HIS A 212 20.14 -36.96 -18.34
N SER A 213 20.28 -35.65 -18.11
CA SER A 213 20.69 -35.14 -16.79
C SER A 213 19.47 -35.00 -15.87
N SER A 214 19.61 -35.25 -14.57
CA SER A 214 18.53 -35.01 -13.59
C SER A 214 18.06 -33.55 -13.56
N HIS A 215 18.88 -32.64 -14.07
CA HIS A 215 18.59 -31.22 -14.19
C HIS A 215 17.51 -30.92 -15.25
N ASP A 216 17.34 -31.76 -16.27
CA ASP A 216 16.38 -31.54 -17.36
C ASP A 216 14.95 -31.97 -17.00
N LEU A 217 14.78 -32.76 -15.94
CA LEU A 217 13.50 -33.36 -15.52
C LEU A 217 12.90 -32.74 -14.26
N VAL A 218 13.64 -31.89 -13.54
CA VAL A 218 13.21 -31.34 -12.23
C VAL A 218 13.40 -29.82 -12.21
N ALA A 219 12.80 -29.12 -13.17
CA ALA A 219 12.32 -27.78 -12.83
C ALA A 219 11.20 -27.97 -11.79
N PRO A 220 11.16 -27.22 -10.68
CA PRO A 220 10.02 -27.28 -9.78
C PRO A 220 8.78 -26.93 -10.60
N THR A 221 7.95 -27.93 -10.90
CA THR A 221 6.64 -27.67 -11.52
C THR A 221 5.82 -26.96 -10.47
N GLU A 222 5.57 -25.67 -10.69
CA GLU A 222 4.63 -24.92 -9.88
C GLU A 222 3.29 -25.68 -9.83
N ASP A 223 2.63 -25.66 -8.68
CA ASP A 223 1.32 -26.32 -8.50
C ASP A 223 0.31 -25.81 -9.54
N ASP A 224 -0.40 -26.72 -10.21
CA ASP A 224 -1.34 -26.38 -11.29
C ASP A 224 -2.42 -25.38 -10.83
N ALA A 225 -2.87 -25.46 -9.58
CA ALA A 225 -3.85 -24.51 -9.04
C ALA A 225 -3.25 -23.11 -8.89
N TRP A 226 -1.95 -23.01 -8.57
CA TRP A 226 -1.24 -21.74 -8.55
C TRP A 226 -1.08 -21.16 -9.94
N VAL A 227 -0.67 -22.00 -10.90
CA VAL A 227 -0.51 -21.60 -12.30
C VAL A 227 -1.83 -21.08 -12.85
N GLU A 228 -2.94 -21.75 -12.55
CA GLU A 228 -4.27 -21.31 -12.94
C GLU A 228 -4.63 -19.97 -12.27
N ALA A 229 -4.51 -19.84 -10.95
CA ALA A 229 -4.83 -18.61 -10.23
C ALA A 229 -4.02 -17.41 -10.75
N LYS A 230 -2.71 -17.60 -11.00
CA LYS A 230 -1.84 -16.58 -11.61
C LYS A 230 -2.26 -16.25 -13.04
N SER A 231 -2.60 -17.25 -13.85
CA SER A 231 -3.01 -17.05 -15.24
C SER A 231 -4.29 -16.23 -15.31
N LEU A 232 -5.29 -16.55 -14.48
CA LEU A 232 -6.52 -15.78 -14.37
C LEU A 232 -6.24 -14.35 -13.92
N MET A 233 -5.43 -14.17 -12.87
CA MET A 233 -5.06 -12.85 -12.37
C MET A 233 -4.26 -12.03 -13.41
N GLY A 234 -3.47 -12.68 -14.26
CA GLY A 234 -2.73 -12.05 -15.34
C GLY A 234 -3.62 -11.49 -16.46
N THR A 235 -4.90 -11.86 -16.52
CA THR A 235 -5.88 -11.30 -17.46
C THR A 235 -6.51 -9.98 -16.97
N VAL A 236 -6.28 -9.60 -15.71
CA VAL A 236 -6.85 -8.37 -15.13
C VAL A 236 -6.19 -7.14 -15.73
N GLU A 237 -6.99 -6.34 -16.41
CA GLU A 237 -6.56 -5.06 -16.96
C GLU A 237 -6.70 -3.93 -15.94
N ASP A 238 -5.86 -2.90 -16.06
CA ASP A 238 -5.83 -1.77 -15.13
C ASP A 238 -7.20 -1.08 -15.01
N HIS A 239 -7.93 -0.96 -16.12
CA HIS A 239 -9.23 -0.33 -16.15
C HIS A 239 -10.27 -1.09 -15.32
N GLU A 240 -10.21 -2.43 -15.26
CA GLU A 240 -11.18 -3.22 -14.48
C GLU A 240 -11.05 -3.01 -12.96
N LEU A 241 -9.85 -2.63 -12.50
CA LEU A 241 -9.59 -2.36 -11.09
C LEU A 241 -10.15 -1.00 -10.65
N VAL A 242 -10.26 -0.03 -11.58
CA VAL A 242 -10.60 1.38 -11.28
C VAL A 242 -11.93 1.85 -11.89
N ASP A 243 -12.53 1.11 -12.81
CA ASP A 243 -13.79 1.45 -13.48
C ASP A 243 -14.99 1.38 -12.51
N PRO A 244 -15.82 2.45 -12.38
CA PRO A 244 -17.02 2.43 -11.53
C PRO A 244 -18.06 1.40 -11.96
N ALA A 245 -18.13 1.07 -13.26
CA ALA A 245 -19.13 0.17 -13.81
C ALA A 245 -18.83 -1.32 -13.51
N VAL A 246 -17.59 -1.63 -13.11
CA VAL A 246 -17.16 -2.99 -12.75
C VAL A 246 -17.04 -3.07 -11.24
N SER A 247 -18.03 -3.64 -10.53
CA SER A 247 -17.90 -3.87 -9.09
C SER A 247 -16.80 -4.89 -8.76
N SER A 248 -16.23 -4.80 -7.55
CA SER A 248 -15.22 -5.73 -7.06
C SER A 248 -15.71 -7.18 -7.10
N GLU A 249 -16.95 -7.43 -6.69
CA GLU A 249 -17.58 -8.75 -6.73
C GLU A 249 -17.76 -9.25 -8.17
N ARG A 250 -18.10 -8.35 -9.11
CA ARG A 250 -18.25 -8.71 -10.52
C ARG A 250 -16.91 -9.08 -11.14
N LEU A 251 -15.83 -8.36 -10.81
CA LEU A 251 -14.48 -8.72 -11.26
C LEU A 251 -14.07 -10.09 -10.70
N LEU A 252 -14.27 -10.32 -9.40
CA LEU A 252 -13.98 -11.61 -8.77
C LEU A 252 -14.78 -12.76 -9.39
N TYR A 253 -16.07 -12.53 -9.70
CA TYR A 253 -16.90 -13.50 -10.40
C TYR A 253 -16.36 -13.78 -11.81
N ARG A 254 -16.04 -12.75 -12.60
CA ARG A 254 -15.46 -12.93 -13.95
C ARG A 254 -14.21 -13.81 -13.91
N LEU A 255 -13.32 -13.57 -12.95
CA LEU A 255 -12.07 -14.30 -12.81
C LEU A 255 -12.27 -15.77 -12.36
N PHE A 256 -13.15 -16.00 -11.38
CA PHE A 256 -13.16 -17.27 -10.64
C PHE A 256 -14.52 -17.99 -10.62
N HIS A 257 -15.48 -17.61 -11.48
CA HIS A 257 -16.82 -18.23 -11.50
C HIS A 257 -16.77 -19.75 -11.73
N GLU A 258 -15.86 -20.26 -12.55
CA GLU A 258 -15.74 -21.71 -12.83
C GLU A 258 -15.32 -22.52 -11.59
N ARG A 259 -14.50 -21.92 -10.72
CA ARG A 259 -14.01 -22.54 -9.48
C ARG A 259 -14.86 -22.20 -8.26
N GLY A 260 -15.79 -21.26 -8.36
CA GLY A 260 -16.66 -20.85 -7.26
C GLY A 260 -15.95 -19.95 -6.26
N VAL A 261 -15.89 -18.64 -6.57
CA VAL A 261 -15.40 -17.63 -5.62
C VAL A 261 -16.40 -17.37 -4.51
N ARG A 262 -15.88 -17.27 -3.29
CA ARG A 262 -16.61 -16.85 -2.10
C ARG A 262 -16.07 -15.51 -1.62
N VAL A 263 -16.93 -14.49 -1.65
CA VAL A 263 -16.64 -13.15 -1.10
C VAL A 263 -17.12 -13.09 0.35
N PHE A 264 -16.33 -12.48 1.22
CA PHE A 264 -16.64 -12.27 2.63
C PHE A 264 -17.04 -10.82 2.91
N ASP A 265 -17.47 -10.53 4.15
CA ASP A 265 -17.78 -9.17 4.57
C ASP A 265 -16.56 -8.25 4.42
N GLY A 266 -16.83 -7.08 3.84
CA GLY A 266 -15.83 -6.07 3.58
C GLY A 266 -15.55 -5.14 4.76
N LEU A 267 -14.49 -4.36 4.62
CA LEU A 267 -14.17 -3.22 5.47
C LEU A 267 -14.34 -1.94 4.68
N HIS A 268 -15.14 -1.01 5.20
CA HIS A 268 -15.12 0.37 4.72
C HIS A 268 -13.85 1.06 5.18
N LEU A 269 -13.38 1.98 4.36
CA LEU A 269 -12.17 2.75 4.58
C LEU A 269 -12.50 4.23 4.59
N HIS A 270 -11.71 4.99 5.31
CA HIS A 270 -11.71 6.45 5.19
C HIS A 270 -10.32 7.00 5.38
N GLU A 271 -10.07 8.14 4.75
CA GLU A 271 -8.86 8.89 5.05
C GLU A 271 -8.99 9.57 6.43
N GLU A 272 -7.96 9.46 7.26
CA GLU A 272 -7.92 10.18 8.54
C GLU A 272 -6.47 10.54 8.91
N CYS A 273 -6.24 11.84 9.16
CA CYS A 273 -4.97 12.28 9.68
C CYS A 273 -4.99 12.40 11.21
N ARG A 274 -3.90 11.95 11.83
CA ARG A 274 -3.69 12.04 13.29
C ARG A 274 -3.16 13.39 13.76
N CYS A 275 -3.03 14.41 12.91
CA CYS A 275 -2.54 15.71 13.35
C CYS A 275 -3.53 16.37 14.30
N SER A 276 -3.03 16.87 15.42
CA SER A 276 -3.81 17.66 16.38
C SER A 276 -2.91 18.72 16.97
N GLU A 277 -3.52 19.78 17.49
CA GLU A 277 -2.78 20.83 18.19
C GLU A 277 -1.97 20.25 19.35
N THR A 278 -2.54 19.32 20.13
CA THR A 278 -1.85 18.61 21.22
C THR A 278 -0.59 17.88 20.74
N ARG A 279 -0.65 17.21 19.59
CA ARG A 279 0.51 16.48 19.03
C ARG A 279 1.58 17.43 18.52
N ILE A 280 1.18 18.55 17.92
CA ILE A 280 2.12 19.59 17.49
C ILE A 280 2.78 20.23 18.69
N MET A 281 2.03 20.58 19.75
CA MET A 281 2.61 21.05 21.00
C MET A 281 3.58 20.04 21.61
N SER A 282 3.23 18.76 21.59
CA SER A 282 4.11 17.67 22.05
C SER A 282 5.38 17.54 21.20
N MET A 283 5.30 17.85 19.90
CA MET A 283 6.46 17.92 19.01
C MET A 283 7.33 19.13 19.34
N MET A 284 6.72 20.30 19.58
CA MET A 284 7.43 21.54 19.95
C MET A 284 8.29 21.38 21.21
N ARG A 285 7.84 20.56 22.17
CA ARG A 285 8.61 20.21 23.38
C ARG A 285 9.96 19.54 23.10
N ARG A 286 10.15 18.91 21.94
CA ARG A 286 11.39 18.20 21.60
C ARG A 286 12.50 19.11 21.10
N PHE A 287 12.16 20.34 20.72
CA PHE A 287 13.10 21.35 20.26
C PHE A 287 13.61 22.17 21.44
N SER A 288 14.86 22.63 21.39
CA SER A 288 15.39 23.49 22.44
C SER A 288 14.70 24.88 22.44
N PRO A 289 14.76 25.64 23.53
CA PRO A 289 14.24 27.02 23.55
C PRO A 289 14.94 27.95 22.54
N GLU A 290 16.15 27.61 22.09
CA GLU A 290 16.84 28.33 21.02
C GLU A 290 16.25 27.97 19.65
N ASP A 291 16.13 26.68 19.35
CA ASP A 291 15.50 26.22 18.10
C ASP A 291 14.09 26.77 17.93
N ARG A 292 13.29 26.82 19.01
CA ARG A 292 11.92 27.37 18.97
C ARG A 292 11.90 28.87 18.67
N ARG A 293 12.91 29.63 19.12
CA ARG A 293 13.04 31.05 18.78
C ARG A 293 13.44 31.22 17.31
N ASP A 294 14.30 30.36 16.80
CA ASP A 294 14.72 30.38 15.40
C ASP A 294 13.60 29.93 14.43
N MET A 295 12.61 29.18 14.92
CA MET A 295 11.40 28.82 14.17
C MET A 295 10.39 29.96 14.00
N VAL A 296 10.55 31.08 14.70
CA VAL A 296 9.65 32.22 14.60
C VAL A 296 9.91 32.95 13.28
N GLY A 297 8.92 32.97 12.40
CA GLY A 297 9.03 33.67 11.12
C GLY A 297 8.95 35.19 11.27
N ASP A 298 9.15 35.91 10.17
CA ASP A 298 9.11 37.39 10.12
C ASP A 298 7.77 37.98 10.61
N ASN A 299 6.70 37.18 10.58
CA ASN A 299 5.37 37.56 11.08
C ASN A 299 5.22 37.40 12.61
N GLY A 300 6.26 36.99 13.32
CA GLY A 300 6.25 36.74 14.75
C GLY A 300 5.51 35.45 15.17
N ARG A 301 5.23 34.55 14.22
CA ARG A 301 4.48 33.31 14.45
C ARG A 301 5.26 32.07 14.03
N ILE A 302 4.90 30.91 14.59
CA ILE A 302 5.48 29.62 14.21
C ILE A 302 4.46 28.89 13.33
N GLY A 303 4.79 28.74 12.04
CA GLY A 303 3.97 28.01 11.07
C GLY A 303 4.37 26.54 10.99
N VAL A 304 3.43 25.63 11.22
CA VAL A 304 3.65 24.18 11.09
C VAL A 304 2.65 23.61 10.10
N THR A 305 3.14 23.04 9.00
CA THR A 305 2.30 22.31 8.04
C THR A 305 2.41 20.81 8.30
N CYS A 306 1.28 20.12 8.42
CA CYS A 306 1.28 18.67 8.52
C CYS A 306 1.59 18.03 7.15
N GLU A 307 2.69 17.30 7.05
CA GLU A 307 3.12 16.59 5.84
C GLU A 307 2.12 15.55 5.31
N PHE A 308 1.16 15.09 6.12
CA PHE A 308 0.17 14.08 5.70
C PHE A 308 -1.10 14.71 5.10
N CYS A 309 -1.66 15.72 5.76
CA CYS A 309 -2.96 16.30 5.36
C CYS A 309 -2.89 17.76 4.90
N SER A 310 -1.69 18.34 4.82
CA SER A 310 -1.45 19.73 4.44
C SER A 310 -2.12 20.78 5.33
N ARG A 311 -2.63 20.38 6.50
CA ARG A 311 -3.21 21.32 7.45
C ARG A 311 -2.12 22.23 8.00
N PHE A 312 -2.33 23.54 7.86
CA PHE A 312 -1.49 24.57 8.44
C PHE A 312 -1.93 24.89 9.87
N TYR A 313 -0.96 24.96 10.78
CA TYR A 313 -1.14 25.35 12.17
C TYR A 313 -0.32 26.61 12.42
N ASP A 314 -0.99 27.61 12.98
CA ASP A 314 -0.43 28.94 13.21
C ASP A 314 -0.29 29.19 14.72
N LEU A 315 0.91 28.99 15.24
CA LEU A 315 1.15 28.98 16.69
C LEU A 315 1.71 30.32 17.16
N ASP A 316 1.20 30.78 18.29
CA ASP A 316 1.77 31.91 19.03
C ASP A 316 2.97 31.41 19.87
N PRO A 317 4.20 31.93 19.66
CA PRO A 317 5.37 31.53 20.44
C PRO A 317 5.17 31.64 21.95
N ALA A 318 4.44 32.66 22.43
CA ALA A 318 4.19 32.83 23.86
C ALA A 318 3.26 31.74 24.41
N GLN A 319 2.27 31.31 23.62
CA GLN A 319 1.39 30.20 23.99
C GLN A 319 2.15 28.87 24.00
N VAL A 320 3.05 28.66 23.04
CA VAL A 320 3.91 27.46 22.99
C VAL A 320 4.76 27.38 24.26
N GLU A 321 5.47 28.44 24.64
CA GLU A 321 6.28 28.44 25.86
C GLU A 321 5.43 28.23 27.11
N ALA A 322 4.27 28.87 27.23
CA ALA A 322 3.38 28.69 28.36
C ALA A 322 2.88 27.24 28.52
N GLU A 323 2.54 26.57 27.42
CA GLU A 323 2.09 25.17 27.42
C GLU A 323 3.21 24.16 27.66
N ILE A 324 4.46 24.52 27.39
CA ILE A 324 5.64 23.73 27.73
C ILE A 324 5.90 23.84 29.24
N THR A 325 5.97 25.06 29.78
CA THR A 325 6.20 25.30 31.21
C THR A 325 5.13 24.64 32.09
N LYS A 326 3.84 24.80 31.76
CA LYS A 326 2.75 24.13 32.50
C LYS A 326 2.89 22.61 32.55
N ALA A 327 3.39 22.00 31.48
CA ALA A 327 3.55 20.56 31.40
C ALA A 327 4.77 20.06 32.17
N GLU A 328 5.83 20.86 32.24
CA GLU A 328 6.99 20.59 33.10
C GLU A 328 6.64 20.72 34.59
N GLU A 329 5.76 21.65 34.96
CA GLU A 329 5.26 21.82 36.34
C GLU A 329 4.28 20.71 36.79
N SER A 330 3.67 20.00 35.83
CA SER A 330 2.68 18.93 36.09
C SER A 330 3.28 17.52 36.05
N ALA A 331 4.58 17.39 35.76
CA ALA A 331 5.33 16.14 35.64
C ALA A 331 6.24 15.90 36.85
#